data_AF-A0A672LSH7-F1
#
_entry.id   AF-A0A672LSH7-F1
#
_cell.length_a   1.000
_cell.length_b   1.000
_cell.length_c   1.000
_cell.angle_alpha   90.00
_cell.angle_beta   90.00
_cell.angle_gamma   90.00
#
_symmetry.space_group_name_H-M   'P 1'
#
loop_
_entity.id
_entity.type
_entity.pdbx_description
1 polymer ?
#
loop_
_entity_poly.entity_id
_entity_poly.type
_entity_poly.pdbx_seq_one_letter_code
_entity_poly.pdbx_strand_id
1 'polypeptide(L)'
;MQDMDWSVASTVSSIPGISTIGTVLGVAVQYTEFSGFDDFERLSVPRLKDTGLKSPFNHSVPCMQNTNLYEIAIQGFSMSQYDIVSSFNVYKAVYAVAHALHNILQCDSGLCQKYKVQPWEVPESLCSPECPYGHRKLMTGQHKCCFDCMACPAATFLNKTGYTFCQVCARDYWSEAESETCKKRAELYLPWGAPLTTALLIYLGVTLFLTLGTAVIFLFNLSTPVVKSAGGKTCLLMLASLTVASCSTLCHFNRPSHIGCLLKQPLFIISFTVCLACVTVRSFQVYGALFISLL
;
A
#
# COMPACT_ATOMS: atom_id res chain seq x y z
N MET A 1 -30.71 8.13 9.93
CA MET A 1 -30.68 8.73 11.30
C MET A 1 -29.20 8.93 11.61
N GLN A 2 -28.57 10.08 11.42
CA GLN A 2 -29.02 11.46 11.31
C GLN A 2 -28.42 12.11 10.05
N ASP A 3 -29.23 12.82 9.27
CA ASP A 3 -28.73 13.86 8.37
C ASP A 3 -28.31 15.03 9.26
N MET A 4 -27.01 15.25 9.43
CA MET A 4 -26.51 16.48 10.05
C MET A 4 -26.44 17.54 8.95
N ASP A 5 -27.52 18.32 8.84
CA ASP A 5 -27.50 19.55 8.07
C ASP A 5 -26.75 20.63 8.87
N TRP A 6 -25.74 21.23 8.23
CA TRP A 6 -24.94 22.30 8.80
C TRP A 6 -25.51 23.64 8.33
N SER A 7 -25.77 24.56 9.26
CA SER A 7 -26.17 25.94 8.93
C SER A 7 -25.22 26.93 9.59
N VAL A 8 -24.81 27.94 8.82
CA VAL A 8 -23.87 29.00 9.25
C VAL A 8 -24.64 30.28 9.63
N ALA A 9 -25.97 30.28 9.47
CA ALA A 9 -26.81 31.43 9.74
C ALA A 9 -26.97 31.67 11.25
N SER A 10 -26.53 32.84 11.73
CA SER A 10 -26.70 33.27 13.12
C SER A 10 -28.17 33.50 13.52
N THR A 11 -29.09 33.53 12.54
CA THR A 11 -30.53 33.71 12.73
C THR A 11 -31.25 32.45 13.23
N VAL A 12 -30.58 31.29 13.25
CA VAL A 12 -31.16 30.04 13.77
C VAL A 12 -31.40 30.11 15.28
N SER A 13 -30.59 30.86 16.04
CA SER A 13 -30.81 31.07 17.47
C SER A 13 -32.01 31.96 17.80
N SER A 14 -32.53 32.71 16.82
CA SER A 14 -33.70 33.58 16.96
C SER A 14 -35.03 32.91 16.61
N ILE A 15 -35.03 31.62 16.26
CA ILE A 15 -36.27 30.89 15.94
C ILE A 15 -37.05 30.62 17.24
N PRO A 16 -38.32 31.03 17.35
CA PRO A 16 -39.12 30.81 18.55
C PRO A 16 -39.35 29.30 18.77
N GLY A 17 -39.03 28.81 19.96
CA GLY A 17 -39.17 27.40 20.33
C GLY A 17 -37.93 26.53 20.06
N ILE A 18 -36.84 27.07 19.51
CA ILE A 18 -35.60 26.32 19.23
C ILE A 18 -35.01 25.63 20.48
N SER A 19 -35.25 26.19 21.67
CA SER A 19 -34.81 25.64 22.96
C SER A 19 -35.55 24.36 23.38
N THR A 20 -36.69 24.02 22.75
CA THR A 20 -37.46 22.81 23.08
C THR A 20 -37.03 21.55 22.32
N ILE A 21 -36.16 21.68 21.32
CA ILE A 21 -35.74 20.58 20.42
C ILE A 21 -34.51 19.82 20.97
N GLY A 22 -33.83 20.37 21.98
CA GLY A 22 -32.63 19.77 22.61
C GLY A 22 -31.40 20.66 22.48
N THR A 23 -30.21 20.12 22.78
CA THR A 23 -28.95 20.85 22.67
C THR A 23 -28.52 20.97 21.21
N VAL A 24 -28.58 22.17 20.66
CA VAL A 24 -28.10 22.49 19.31
C VAL A 24 -26.66 23.03 19.43
N LEU A 25 -25.68 22.30 18.90
CA LEU A 25 -24.30 22.78 18.75
C LEU A 25 -24.15 23.41 17.36
N GLY A 26 -23.88 24.72 17.31
CA GLY A 26 -23.59 25.44 16.07
C GLY A 26 -22.21 26.09 16.12
N VAL A 27 -21.49 26.08 15.00
CA VAL A 27 -20.24 26.83 14.84
C VAL A 27 -20.56 28.09 14.06
N ALA A 28 -20.55 29.25 14.72
CA ALA A 28 -20.68 30.55 14.07
C ALA A 28 -19.28 31.07 13.71
N VAL A 29 -19.09 31.48 12.45
CA VAL A 29 -17.87 32.16 12.03
C VAL A 29 -17.94 33.59 12.55
N GLN A 30 -17.01 33.96 13.42
CA GLN A 30 -16.93 35.32 13.94
C GLN A 30 -16.38 36.23 12.84
N TYR A 31 -17.12 37.27 12.48
CA TYR A 31 -16.66 38.27 11.52
C TYR A 31 -15.40 38.95 12.06
N THR A 32 -14.37 39.01 11.24
CA THR A 32 -13.22 39.88 11.47
C THR A 32 -13.36 41.05 10.51
N GLU A 33 -13.40 42.26 11.05
CA GLU A 33 -13.42 43.47 10.23
C GLU A 33 -12.09 43.55 9.45
N PHE A 34 -12.17 43.47 8.12
CA PHE A 34 -11.01 43.71 7.27
C PHE A 34 -10.66 45.19 7.33
N SER A 35 -9.56 45.53 8.00
CA SER A 35 -9.04 46.89 8.07
C SER A 35 -8.82 47.45 6.66
N GLY A 36 -9.48 48.57 6.34
CA GLY A 36 -9.42 49.24 5.03
C GLY A 36 -10.56 48.88 4.06
N PHE A 37 -11.44 47.93 4.39
CA PHE A 37 -12.63 47.66 3.58
C PHE A 37 -13.65 48.80 3.66
N ASP A 38 -13.85 49.38 4.84
CA ASP A 38 -14.74 50.54 5.04
C ASP A 38 -14.21 51.79 4.27
N ASP A 39 -12.88 51.96 4.22
CA ASP A 39 -12.25 52.99 3.40
C ASP A 39 -12.41 52.71 1.89
N PHE A 40 -12.25 51.45 1.48
CA PHE A 40 -12.52 51.04 0.11
C PHE A 40 -13.98 51.31 -0.28
N GLU A 41 -14.95 50.97 0.56
CA GLU A 41 -16.37 51.26 0.32
C GLU A 41 -16.62 52.76 0.20
N ARG A 42 -16.12 53.56 1.15
CA ARG A 42 -16.20 55.03 1.12
C ARG A 42 -15.54 55.66 -0.09
N LEU A 43 -14.46 55.07 -0.63
CA LEU A 43 -13.76 55.56 -1.82
C LEU A 43 -14.40 55.08 -3.12
N SER A 44 -15.02 53.89 -3.12
CA SER A 44 -15.57 53.24 -4.32
C SER A 44 -16.98 53.70 -4.65
N VAL A 45 -17.84 53.87 -3.63
CA VAL A 45 -19.25 54.25 -3.79
C VAL A 45 -19.40 55.65 -4.44
N PRO A 46 -18.61 56.68 -4.08
CA PRO A 46 -18.66 57.98 -4.77
C PRO A 46 -18.09 57.94 -6.19
N ARG A 47 -17.06 57.12 -6.45
CA ARG A 47 -16.51 56.94 -7.81
C ARG A 47 -17.52 56.32 -8.78
N LEU A 48 -18.40 55.46 -8.27
CA LEU A 48 -19.55 54.94 -9.02
C LEU A 48 -20.60 56.03 -9.30
N LYS A 49 -20.77 57.00 -8.40
CA LYS A 49 -21.70 58.13 -8.54
C LYS A 49 -21.24 59.16 -9.59
N ASP A 50 -19.93 59.39 -9.70
CA ASP A 50 -19.32 60.29 -10.70
C ASP A 50 -19.33 59.72 -12.12
N THR A 51 -19.64 58.42 -12.28
CA THR A 51 -19.91 57.83 -13.60
C THR A 51 -21.33 58.12 -14.09
N GLY A 52 -21.94 59.22 -13.60
CA GLY A 52 -23.16 59.82 -14.11
C GLY A 52 -22.99 60.30 -15.55
N LEU A 53 -23.06 59.35 -16.48
CA LEU A 53 -23.58 59.43 -17.84
C LEU A 53 -23.65 60.84 -18.46
N LYS A 54 -22.51 61.47 -18.73
CA LYS A 54 -22.36 62.50 -19.76
C LYS A 54 -20.98 62.43 -20.41
N SER A 55 -20.74 61.43 -21.26
CA SER A 55 -19.79 61.62 -22.36
C SER A 55 -20.16 60.77 -23.58
N PRO A 56 -19.90 61.25 -24.80
CA PRO A 56 -20.40 60.69 -26.05
C PRO A 56 -19.45 59.60 -26.54
N PHE A 57 -19.61 58.38 -26.04
CA PHE A 57 -18.91 57.22 -26.61
C PHE A 57 -19.91 56.14 -27.01
N ASN A 58 -20.22 56.13 -28.31
CA ASN A 58 -20.80 54.99 -29.00
C ASN A 58 -19.71 53.91 -29.12
N HIS A 59 -19.66 52.96 -28.18
CA HIS A 59 -19.21 51.61 -28.48
C HIS A 59 -19.73 50.65 -27.41
N SER A 60 -20.55 49.71 -27.87
CA SER A 60 -20.98 48.50 -27.21
C SER A 60 -19.81 47.73 -26.59
N VAL A 61 -19.74 47.71 -25.25
CA VAL A 61 -19.01 46.69 -24.50
C VAL A 61 -19.99 46.04 -23.51
N PRO A 62 -20.50 44.84 -23.80
CA PRO A 62 -21.51 44.16 -22.99
C PRO A 62 -20.84 43.28 -21.93
N CYS A 63 -20.10 43.86 -20.99
CA CYS A 63 -19.66 43.13 -19.80
C CYS A 63 -20.37 43.65 -18.54
N MET A 64 -21.48 42.98 -18.22
CA MET A 64 -22.05 42.74 -16.88
C MET A 64 -22.14 43.94 -15.92
N GLN A 65 -22.79 45.02 -16.35
CA GLN A 65 -23.44 45.92 -15.40
C GLN A 65 -24.80 45.32 -15.02
N ASN A 66 -24.83 44.49 -13.96
CA ASN A 66 -26.08 44.08 -13.34
C ASN A 66 -26.60 45.26 -12.51
N THR A 67 -27.43 46.10 -13.13
CA THR A 67 -27.99 47.34 -12.55
C THR A 67 -28.67 47.14 -11.20
N ASN A 68 -29.15 45.93 -10.91
CA ASN A 68 -29.79 45.58 -9.63
C ASN A 68 -28.83 45.61 -8.43
N LEU A 69 -27.55 45.25 -8.61
CA LEU A 69 -26.59 45.18 -7.50
C LEU A 69 -26.19 46.57 -6.99
N TYR A 70 -26.19 47.55 -7.89
CA TYR A 70 -25.94 48.96 -7.59
C TYR A 70 -27.08 49.58 -6.76
N GLU A 71 -28.33 49.32 -7.10
CA GLU A 71 -29.49 49.78 -6.31
C GLU A 71 -29.49 49.17 -4.90
N ILE A 72 -29.14 47.88 -4.77
CA ILE A 72 -29.08 47.19 -3.48
C ILE A 72 -27.97 47.76 -2.57
N ALA A 73 -26.80 48.08 -3.13
CA ALA A 73 -25.68 48.65 -2.35
C ALA A 73 -25.98 50.05 -1.81
N ILE A 74 -26.71 50.88 -2.56
CA ILE A 74 -27.07 52.25 -2.15
C ILE A 74 -28.21 52.26 -1.12
N GLN A 75 -29.08 51.24 -1.14
CA GLN A 75 -30.20 51.14 -0.20
C GLN A 75 -29.78 50.74 1.23
N GLY A 76 -28.49 50.46 1.49
CA GLY A 76 -27.97 50.29 2.84
C GLY A 76 -28.59 49.11 3.59
N PHE A 77 -28.77 47.97 2.91
CA PHE A 77 -29.30 46.77 3.53
C PHE A 77 -28.36 46.23 4.62
N SER A 78 -28.94 45.84 5.76
CA SER A 78 -28.20 45.22 6.86
C SER A 78 -27.55 43.90 6.43
N MET A 79 -26.24 43.78 6.66
CA MET A 79 -25.44 42.57 6.39
C MET A 79 -25.98 41.32 7.14
N SER A 80 -26.82 41.51 8.16
CA SER A 80 -27.47 40.43 8.93
C SER A 80 -28.51 39.61 8.15
N GLN A 81 -28.93 40.09 6.97
CA GLN A 81 -29.96 39.45 6.14
C GLN A 81 -29.38 38.74 4.91
N TYR A 82 -28.04 38.79 4.75
CA TYR A 82 -27.33 38.20 3.64
C TYR A 82 -27.00 36.74 3.94
N ASP A 83 -27.42 35.81 3.07
CA ASP A 83 -26.93 34.44 3.11
C ASP A 83 -25.50 34.41 2.55
N ILE A 84 -24.54 34.56 3.45
CA ILE A 84 -23.11 34.59 3.14
C ILE A 84 -22.66 33.27 2.51
N VAL A 85 -23.31 32.15 2.84
CA VAL A 85 -22.96 30.85 2.25
C VAL A 85 -23.31 30.85 0.76
N SER A 86 -24.51 31.32 0.40
CA SER A 86 -24.93 31.46 -1.00
C SER A 86 -24.02 32.42 -1.76
N SER A 87 -23.72 33.58 -1.16
CA SER A 87 -22.91 34.62 -1.79
C SER A 87 -21.45 34.21 -1.98
N PHE A 88 -20.90 33.48 -1.02
CA PHE A 88 -19.54 32.94 -1.10
C PHE A 88 -19.40 31.86 -2.16
N ASN A 89 -20.43 31.02 -2.33
CA ASN A 89 -20.46 30.02 -3.41
C ASN A 89 -20.50 30.69 -4.79
N VAL A 90 -21.29 31.75 -4.95
CA VAL A 90 -21.32 32.56 -6.18
C VAL A 90 -19.98 33.24 -6.41
N TYR A 91 -19.38 33.85 -5.37
CA TYR A 91 -18.05 34.46 -5.45
C TYR A 91 -16.99 33.46 -5.90
N LYS A 92 -16.95 32.27 -5.31
CA LYS A 92 -16.03 31.18 -5.70
C LYS A 92 -16.22 30.77 -7.16
N ALA A 93 -17.46 30.62 -7.61
CA ALA A 93 -17.75 30.25 -8.99
C ALA A 93 -17.27 31.33 -9.98
N VAL A 94 -17.57 32.60 -9.70
CA VAL A 94 -17.13 33.73 -10.53
C VAL A 94 -15.61 33.88 -10.51
N TYR A 95 -14.99 33.74 -9.34
CA TYR A 95 -13.54 33.81 -9.19
C TYR A 95 -12.83 32.70 -9.97
N ALA A 96 -13.33 31.45 -9.91
CA ALA A 96 -12.75 30.34 -10.66
C ALA A 96 -12.80 30.56 -12.17
N VAL A 97 -13.93 31.04 -12.71
CA VAL A 97 -14.06 31.38 -14.14
C VAL A 97 -13.14 32.53 -14.53
N ALA A 98 -13.09 33.59 -13.72
CA ALA A 98 -12.22 34.74 -13.97
C ALA A 98 -10.74 34.34 -13.95
N HIS A 99 -10.34 33.49 -13.00
CA HIS A 99 -8.97 33.00 -12.87
C HIS A 99 -8.57 32.08 -14.03
N ALA A 100 -9.47 31.19 -14.47
CA ALA A 100 -9.25 30.37 -15.66
C ALA A 100 -9.05 31.24 -16.91
N LEU A 101 -9.89 32.26 -17.09
CA LEU A 101 -9.77 33.18 -18.22
C LEU A 101 -8.49 34.01 -18.17
N HIS A 102 -8.09 34.46 -16.98
CA HIS A 102 -6.85 35.20 -16.76
C HIS A 102 -5.62 34.38 -17.18
N ASN A 103 -5.61 33.07 -16.88
CA ASN A 103 -4.54 32.15 -17.28
C ASN A 103 -4.52 31.91 -18.80
N ILE A 104 -5.69 31.74 -19.44
CA ILE A 104 -5.78 31.55 -20.92
C ILE A 104 -5.30 32.80 -21.66
N LEU A 105 -5.70 33.98 -21.21
CA LEU A 105 -5.38 35.26 -21.85
C LEU A 105 -3.95 35.76 -21.54
N GLN A 106 -3.18 35.01 -20.74
CA GLN A 106 -1.82 35.35 -20.30
C GLN A 106 -1.72 36.79 -19.79
N CYS A 107 -2.67 37.18 -18.93
CA CYS A 107 -2.79 38.54 -18.45
C CYS A 107 -1.75 38.87 -17.36
N ASP A 108 -0.54 39.33 -17.71
CA ASP A 108 0.41 39.82 -16.70
C ASP A 108 0.17 41.31 -16.38
N SER A 109 0.03 41.62 -15.09
CA SER A 109 0.07 42.99 -14.52
C SER A 109 -0.77 44.05 -15.26
N GLY A 110 -1.93 43.66 -15.81
CA GLY A 110 -2.88 44.56 -16.46
C GLY A 110 -2.84 44.59 -18.00
N LEU A 111 -1.94 43.85 -18.64
CA LEU A 111 -1.89 43.69 -20.10
C LEU A 111 -2.36 42.27 -20.46
N CYS A 112 -3.47 42.17 -21.19
CA CYS A 112 -4.03 40.89 -21.65
C CYS A 112 -3.88 40.75 -23.17
N GLN A 113 -3.61 39.54 -23.65
CA GLN A 113 -3.69 39.27 -25.08
C GLN A 113 -5.16 39.28 -25.52
N LYS A 114 -5.47 40.02 -26.60
CA LYS A 114 -6.79 39.99 -27.23
C LYS A 114 -6.94 38.73 -28.07
N TYR A 115 -7.24 37.62 -27.41
CA TYR A 115 -7.47 36.33 -28.05
C TYR A 115 -8.96 35.95 -27.98
N LYS A 116 -9.48 35.34 -29.04
CA LYS A 116 -10.88 34.88 -29.09
C LYS A 116 -10.96 33.47 -28.48
N VAL A 117 -11.17 33.42 -27.18
CA VAL A 117 -11.32 32.16 -26.42
C VAL A 117 -12.53 31.38 -26.94
N GLN A 118 -12.29 30.14 -27.29
CA GLN A 118 -13.30 29.18 -27.71
C GLN A 118 -13.79 28.37 -26.50
N PRO A 119 -15.04 27.88 -26.48
CA PRO A 119 -15.58 27.15 -25.34
C PRO A 119 -14.77 25.93 -24.89
N TRP A 120 -14.06 25.27 -25.80
CA TRP A 120 -13.20 24.10 -25.50
C TRP A 120 -11.80 24.45 -25.01
N GLU A 121 -11.38 25.72 -25.10
CA GLU A 121 -10.07 26.20 -24.61
C GLU A 121 -10.11 26.56 -23.12
N VAL A 122 -11.30 26.58 -22.52
CA VAL A 122 -11.43 26.70 -21.06
C VAL A 122 -10.87 25.42 -20.44
N PRO A 123 -9.84 25.51 -19.59
CA PRO A 123 -9.20 24.34 -19.02
C PRO A 123 -10.22 23.57 -18.18
N GLU A 124 -10.23 22.25 -18.34
CA GLU A 124 -11.01 21.39 -17.46
C GLU A 124 -10.56 21.61 -16.01
N SER A 125 -11.51 21.92 -15.13
CA SER A 125 -11.24 22.06 -13.69
C SER A 125 -11.11 20.66 -13.06
N LEU A 126 -9.99 19.99 -13.33
CA LEU A 126 -9.64 18.71 -12.74
C LEU A 126 -9.07 18.93 -11.34
N CYS A 127 -9.74 18.40 -10.32
CA CYS A 127 -9.28 18.50 -8.94
C CYS A 127 -8.02 17.66 -8.70
N SER A 128 -8.03 16.43 -9.21
CA SER A 128 -6.91 15.48 -9.14
C SER A 128 -6.69 14.83 -10.50
N PRO A 129 -5.43 14.71 -10.96
CA PRO A 129 -5.10 14.01 -12.21
C PRO A 129 -5.27 12.49 -12.04
N GLU A 130 -5.30 11.74 -13.16
CA GLU A 130 -5.27 10.27 -13.12
C GLU A 130 -4.04 9.74 -12.37
N CYS A 131 -4.25 8.77 -11.49
CA CYS A 131 -3.14 8.10 -10.81
C CYS A 131 -2.30 7.28 -11.80
N PRO A 132 -0.96 7.26 -11.61
CA PRO A 132 -0.09 6.36 -12.36
C PRO A 132 -0.40 4.90 -12.05
N TYR A 133 0.10 3.99 -12.88
CA TYR A 133 -0.01 2.56 -12.63
C TYR A 133 0.65 2.17 -11.29
N GLY A 134 0.21 1.07 -10.70
CA GLY A 134 0.65 0.66 -9.36
C GLY A 134 0.11 1.52 -8.20
N HIS A 135 -0.74 2.52 -8.46
CA HIS A 135 -1.35 3.37 -7.44
C HIS A 135 -2.88 3.30 -7.44
N ARG A 136 -3.47 3.21 -6.26
CA ARG A 136 -4.92 3.28 -6.05
C ARG A 136 -5.36 4.70 -5.68
N LYS A 137 -6.61 5.04 -6.00
CA LYS A 137 -7.25 6.29 -5.58
C LYS A 137 -7.68 6.24 -4.12
N LEU A 138 -7.24 7.22 -3.33
CA LEU A 138 -7.68 7.49 -1.97
C LEU A 138 -8.56 8.74 -2.01
N MET A 139 -9.85 8.61 -1.71
CA MET A 139 -10.77 9.75 -1.77
C MET A 139 -10.44 10.74 -0.65
N THR A 140 -9.97 11.93 -1.03
CA THR A 140 -9.56 13.00 -0.10
C THR A 140 -10.48 14.19 -0.33
N GLY A 141 -11.55 14.29 0.46
CA GLY A 141 -12.44 15.45 0.48
C GLY A 141 -13.93 15.14 0.27
N GLN A 142 -14.72 16.21 0.14
CA GLN A 142 -16.18 16.16 0.00
C GLN A 142 -16.63 15.79 -1.43
N HIS A 143 -15.79 16.05 -2.44
CA HIS A 143 -16.13 15.84 -3.85
C HIS A 143 -15.51 14.54 -4.40
N LYS A 144 -16.31 13.76 -5.14
CA LYS A 144 -15.88 12.47 -5.74
C LYS A 144 -14.73 12.58 -6.74
N CYS A 145 -14.50 13.78 -7.30
CA CYS A 145 -13.42 14.04 -8.25
C CYS A 145 -12.08 14.37 -7.58
N CYS A 146 -12.05 14.62 -6.28
CA CYS A 146 -10.83 14.93 -5.53
C CYS A 146 -10.33 13.67 -4.80
N PHE A 147 -9.13 13.24 -5.16
CA PHE A 147 -8.49 12.06 -4.60
C PHE A 147 -6.97 12.18 -4.60
N ASP A 148 -6.33 11.49 -3.68
CA ASP A 148 -4.89 11.30 -3.65
C ASP A 148 -4.51 9.94 -4.22
N CYS A 149 -3.31 9.85 -4.79
CA CYS A 149 -2.78 8.59 -5.30
C CYS A 149 -1.91 7.93 -4.23
N MET A 150 -2.27 6.71 -3.84
CA MET A 150 -1.53 5.92 -2.87
C MET A 150 -0.95 4.68 -3.55
N ALA A 151 0.35 4.46 -3.37
CA ALA A 151 1.03 3.27 -3.88
C ALA A 151 0.38 1.99 -3.34
N CYS A 152 0.21 1.00 -4.22
CA CYS A 152 -0.24 -0.31 -3.82
C CYS A 152 0.82 -1.00 -2.95
N PRO A 153 0.43 -1.66 -1.84
CA PRO A 153 1.37 -2.38 -0.99
C PRO A 153 1.95 -3.62 -1.70
N ALA A 154 3.05 -4.16 -1.16
CA ALA A 154 3.63 -5.41 -1.64
C ALA A 154 2.59 -6.55 -1.67
N ALA A 155 2.79 -7.52 -2.56
CA ALA A 155 1.86 -8.61 -2.90
C ALA A 155 0.55 -8.18 -3.60
N THR A 156 0.41 -6.89 -3.93
CA THR A 156 -0.70 -6.38 -4.74
C THR A 156 -0.19 -5.67 -6.00
N PHE A 157 -1.04 -5.58 -7.01
CA PHE A 157 -0.73 -4.96 -8.29
C PHE A 157 -1.92 -4.16 -8.81
N LEU A 158 -1.64 -3.19 -9.69
CA LEU A 158 -2.69 -2.46 -10.39
C LEU A 158 -2.24 -2.03 -11.80
N ASN A 159 -2.81 -2.70 -12.81
CA ASN A 159 -2.53 -2.45 -14.24
C ASN A 159 -3.57 -1.51 -14.90
N LYS A 160 -4.53 -1.00 -14.13
CA LYS A 160 -5.56 -0.09 -14.67
C LYS A 160 -5.71 1.11 -13.76
N THR A 161 -5.82 2.28 -14.38
CA THR A 161 -6.13 3.53 -13.68
C THR A 161 -7.60 3.54 -13.24
N GLY A 162 -7.93 4.35 -12.22
CA GLY A 162 -9.32 4.56 -11.81
C GLY A 162 -9.84 3.69 -10.65
N TYR A 163 -9.08 2.69 -10.20
CA TYR A 163 -9.49 1.80 -9.11
C TYR A 163 -9.14 2.37 -7.73
N THR A 164 -10.01 2.11 -6.74
CA THR A 164 -9.81 2.48 -5.33
C THR A 164 -9.15 1.37 -4.51
N PHE A 165 -9.03 0.17 -5.07
CA PHE A 165 -8.42 -0.99 -4.41
C PHE A 165 -7.39 -1.66 -5.34
N CYS A 166 -6.35 -2.22 -4.73
CA CYS A 166 -5.31 -2.97 -5.42
C CYS A 166 -5.72 -4.44 -5.57
N GLN A 167 -5.28 -5.08 -6.64
CA GLN A 167 -5.57 -6.50 -6.89
C GLN A 167 -4.49 -7.36 -6.24
N VAL A 168 -4.87 -8.49 -5.64
CA VAL A 168 -3.91 -9.39 -4.98
C VAL A 168 -3.29 -10.34 -6.00
N CYS A 169 -2.00 -10.61 -5.89
CA CYS A 169 -1.34 -11.61 -6.73
C CYS A 169 -1.81 -13.05 -6.41
N ALA A 170 -1.79 -13.94 -7.40
CA ALA A 170 -2.02 -15.36 -7.20
C ALA A 170 -0.94 -15.99 -6.29
N ARG A 171 -1.22 -17.16 -5.70
CA ARG A 171 -0.33 -17.78 -4.67
C ARG A 171 1.12 -17.97 -5.12
N ASP A 172 1.35 -18.32 -6.39
CA ASP A 172 2.70 -18.56 -6.94
C ASP A 172 3.40 -17.29 -7.42
N TYR A 173 2.72 -16.15 -7.29
CA TYR A 173 3.19 -14.85 -7.75
C TYR A 173 3.35 -13.88 -6.57
N TRP A 174 4.13 -12.83 -6.80
CA TRP A 174 4.44 -11.77 -5.86
C TRP A 174 4.78 -10.48 -6.63
N SER A 175 4.52 -9.35 -6.01
CA SER A 175 4.82 -8.03 -6.54
C SER A 175 5.41 -7.14 -5.45
N GLU A 176 6.29 -6.22 -5.84
CA GLU A 176 6.79 -5.17 -4.94
C GLU A 176 5.70 -4.12 -4.70
N ALA A 177 5.93 -3.20 -3.76
CA ALA A 177 5.12 -1.99 -3.69
C ALA A 177 5.16 -1.22 -5.02
N GLU A 178 4.08 -0.52 -5.36
CA GLU A 178 3.97 0.27 -6.61
C GLU A 178 4.03 -0.55 -7.91
N SER A 179 3.82 -1.87 -7.84
CA SER A 179 3.96 -2.73 -9.03
C SER A 179 2.69 -2.79 -9.89
N GLU A 180 2.89 -2.78 -11.20
CA GLU A 180 1.81 -2.92 -12.19
C GLU A 180 1.50 -4.40 -12.50
N THR A 181 2.47 -5.28 -12.26
CA THR A 181 2.41 -6.70 -12.62
C THR A 181 2.83 -7.59 -11.46
N CYS A 182 2.33 -8.81 -11.46
CA CYS A 182 2.78 -9.87 -10.57
C CYS A 182 3.90 -10.68 -11.21
N LYS A 183 5.00 -10.86 -10.50
CA LYS A 183 6.14 -11.70 -10.91
C LYS A 183 6.04 -13.06 -10.24
N LYS A 184 6.53 -14.12 -10.89
CA LYS A 184 6.55 -15.46 -10.26
C LYS A 184 7.50 -15.43 -9.06
N ARG A 185 7.10 -16.02 -7.93
CA ARG A 185 7.94 -16.09 -6.72
C ARG A 185 9.25 -16.80 -7.03
N ALA A 186 10.35 -16.28 -6.47
CA ALA A 186 11.64 -16.95 -6.54
C ALA A 186 11.59 -18.25 -5.72
N GLU A 187 11.96 -19.37 -6.32
CA GLU A 187 12.13 -20.65 -5.63
C GLU A 187 13.46 -20.60 -4.86
N LEU A 188 13.42 -20.63 -3.52
CA LEU A 188 14.63 -20.74 -2.70
C LEU A 188 15.04 -22.22 -2.62
N TYR A 189 16.14 -22.57 -3.26
CA TYR A 189 16.74 -23.91 -3.22
C TYR A 189 18.25 -23.79 -3.02
N LEU A 190 18.91 -24.87 -2.59
CA LEU A 190 20.38 -24.95 -2.53
C LEU A 190 20.90 -25.36 -3.91
N PRO A 191 21.50 -24.44 -4.71
CA PRO A 191 22.09 -24.80 -5.99
C PRO A 191 23.38 -25.59 -5.75
N TRP A 192 23.74 -26.47 -6.69
CA TRP A 192 24.99 -27.24 -6.67
C TRP A 192 26.24 -26.35 -6.61
N GLY A 193 26.16 -25.14 -7.14
CA GLY A 193 27.26 -24.17 -7.18
C GLY A 193 27.41 -23.30 -5.93
N ALA A 194 26.56 -23.42 -4.91
CA ALA A 194 26.72 -22.66 -3.67
C ALA A 194 27.82 -23.27 -2.78
N PRO A 195 28.67 -22.46 -2.11
CA PRO A 195 29.77 -22.96 -1.29
C PRO A 195 29.30 -23.86 -0.14
N LEU A 196 28.14 -23.56 0.44
CA LEU A 196 27.49 -24.40 1.45
C LEU A 196 27.13 -25.79 0.90
N THR A 197 26.58 -25.85 -0.32
CA THR A 197 26.25 -27.11 -0.99
C THR A 197 27.51 -27.94 -1.24
N THR A 198 28.58 -27.31 -1.73
CA THR A 198 29.85 -27.99 -1.97
C THR A 198 30.44 -28.57 -0.68
N ALA A 199 30.45 -27.80 0.41
CA ALA A 199 30.93 -28.27 1.71
C ALA A 199 30.12 -29.48 2.23
N LEU A 200 28.80 -29.45 2.11
CA LEU A 200 27.92 -30.55 2.52
C LEU A 200 28.13 -31.81 1.68
N LEU A 201 28.36 -31.67 0.37
CA LEU A 201 28.63 -32.79 -0.53
C LEU A 201 29.98 -33.45 -0.24
N ILE A 202 31.01 -32.67 0.07
CA ILE A 202 32.32 -33.20 0.49
C ILE A 202 32.16 -34.00 1.79
N TYR A 203 31.49 -33.42 2.79
CA TYR A 203 31.24 -34.10 4.06
C TYR A 203 30.45 -35.41 3.87
N LEU A 204 29.43 -35.40 3.00
CA LEU A 204 28.68 -36.59 2.63
C LEU A 204 29.53 -37.65 1.93
N GLY A 205 30.38 -37.24 0.98
CA GLY A 205 31.28 -38.13 0.26
C GLY A 205 32.26 -38.82 1.20
N VAL A 206 32.87 -38.06 2.12
CA VAL A 206 33.77 -38.61 3.15
C VAL A 206 33.02 -39.57 4.07
N THR A 207 31.81 -39.22 4.52
CA THR A 207 31.00 -40.08 5.40
C THR A 207 30.63 -41.39 4.70
N LEU A 208 30.23 -41.35 3.43
CA LEU A 208 29.93 -42.54 2.64
C LEU A 208 31.16 -43.41 2.43
N PHE A 209 32.32 -42.81 2.14
CA PHE A 209 33.57 -43.55 1.98
C PHE A 209 33.99 -44.27 3.26
N LEU A 210 33.91 -43.59 4.41
CA LEU A 210 34.25 -44.17 5.71
C LEU A 210 33.27 -45.28 6.13
N THR A 211 31.96 -45.06 5.95
CA THR A 211 30.92 -46.05 6.32
C THR A 211 30.93 -47.26 5.40
N LEU A 212 31.14 -47.09 4.09
CA LEU A 212 31.28 -48.20 3.16
C LEU A 212 32.59 -48.97 3.40
N GLY A 213 33.71 -48.26 3.59
CA GLY A 213 35.01 -48.88 3.88
C GLY A 213 34.99 -49.73 5.14
N THR A 214 34.42 -49.21 6.23
CA THR A 214 34.23 -49.97 7.48
C THR A 214 33.30 -51.17 7.30
N ALA A 215 32.18 -51.02 6.57
CA ALA A 215 31.28 -52.14 6.29
C ALA A 215 31.98 -53.26 5.48
N VAL A 216 32.77 -52.90 4.47
CA VAL A 216 33.54 -53.85 3.65
C VAL A 216 34.58 -54.58 4.49
N ILE A 217 35.33 -53.88 5.34
CA ILE A 217 36.31 -54.49 6.25
C ILE A 217 35.61 -55.46 7.21
N PHE A 218 34.46 -55.07 7.77
CA PHE A 218 33.68 -55.93 8.66
C PHE A 218 33.15 -57.18 7.94
N LEU A 219 32.74 -57.06 6.67
CA LEU A 219 32.27 -58.18 5.85
C LEU A 219 33.40 -59.18 5.53
N PHE A 220 34.59 -58.70 5.17
CA PHE A 220 35.73 -59.59 4.93
C PHE A 220 36.25 -60.26 6.21
N ASN A 221 36.16 -59.58 7.35
CA ASN A 221 36.67 -60.07 8.64
C ASN A 221 35.56 -60.62 9.56
N LEU A 222 34.42 -61.05 9.01
CA LEU A 222 33.26 -61.58 9.76
C LEU A 222 33.62 -62.72 10.72
N SER A 223 34.62 -63.53 10.35
CA SER A 223 35.09 -64.67 11.15
C SER A 223 35.98 -64.26 12.33
N THR A 224 36.43 -63.00 12.40
CA THR A 224 37.32 -62.54 13.45
C THR A 224 36.56 -62.31 14.77
N PRO A 225 37.15 -62.67 15.93
CA PRO A 225 36.52 -62.46 17.23
C PRO A 225 36.26 -60.97 17.52
N VAL A 226 37.03 -60.07 16.89
CA VAL A 226 36.88 -58.61 16.99
C VAL A 226 35.52 -58.15 16.46
N VAL A 227 35.13 -58.58 15.26
CA VAL A 227 33.82 -58.21 14.65
C VAL A 227 32.66 -58.81 15.44
N LYS A 228 32.84 -60.02 15.97
CA LYS A 228 31.82 -60.70 16.78
C LYS A 228 31.59 -59.99 18.13
N SER A 229 32.65 -59.50 18.76
CA SER A 229 32.59 -58.72 20.01
C SER A 229 32.00 -57.32 19.79
N ALA A 230 32.35 -56.65 18.69
CA ALA A 230 31.80 -55.33 18.31
C ALA A 230 30.29 -55.36 17.96
N GLY A 231 29.70 -56.55 17.81
CA GLY A 231 28.26 -56.73 17.64
C GLY A 231 27.82 -57.41 16.35
N GLY A 232 28.77 -57.86 15.52
CA GLY A 232 28.51 -58.67 14.33
C GLY A 232 27.42 -58.07 13.43
N LYS A 233 26.33 -58.81 13.21
CA LYS A 233 25.24 -58.44 12.29
C LYS A 233 24.55 -57.12 12.63
N THR A 234 24.43 -56.73 13.90
CA THR A 234 23.75 -55.47 14.25
C THR A 234 24.62 -54.24 13.94
N CYS A 235 25.95 -54.39 13.97
CA CYS A 235 26.88 -53.33 13.58
C CYS A 235 26.79 -53.09 12.07
N LEU A 236 26.66 -54.16 11.26
CA LEU A 236 26.39 -54.05 9.84
C LEU A 236 25.05 -53.37 9.54
N LEU A 237 23.98 -53.68 10.31
CA LEU A 237 22.70 -52.98 10.18
C LEU A 237 22.81 -51.48 10.52
N MET A 238 23.59 -51.13 11.55
CA MET A 238 23.87 -49.74 11.89
C MET A 238 24.61 -49.02 10.75
N LEU A 239 25.68 -49.61 10.21
CA LEU A 239 26.42 -49.06 9.08
C LEU A 239 25.54 -48.89 7.83
N ALA A 240 24.69 -49.87 7.53
CA ALA A 240 23.74 -49.80 6.42
C ALA A 240 22.67 -48.71 6.61
N SER A 241 22.16 -48.52 7.82
CA SER A 241 21.20 -47.42 8.08
C SER A 241 21.86 -46.04 7.95
N LEU A 242 23.13 -45.91 8.36
CA LEU A 242 23.90 -44.67 8.26
C LEU A 242 24.25 -44.31 6.79
N THR A 243 24.53 -45.31 5.94
CA THR A 243 24.75 -45.08 4.50
C THR A 243 23.46 -44.64 3.80
N VAL A 244 22.32 -45.27 4.11
CA VAL A 244 21.01 -44.88 3.55
C VAL A 244 20.61 -43.48 4.04
N ALA A 245 20.83 -43.16 5.32
CA ALA A 245 20.60 -41.82 5.85
C ALA A 245 21.44 -40.77 5.12
N SER A 246 22.74 -41.06 4.91
CA SER A 246 23.63 -40.18 4.15
C SER A 246 23.12 -39.98 2.73
N CYS A 247 22.77 -41.06 2.03
CA CYS A 247 22.21 -41.02 0.68
C CYS A 247 20.89 -40.21 0.60
N SER A 248 20.03 -40.28 1.62
CA SER A 248 18.75 -39.53 1.65
C SER A 248 18.94 -38.01 1.57
N THR A 249 20.07 -37.49 2.07
CA THR A 249 20.37 -36.06 2.00
C THR A 249 20.61 -35.59 0.55
N LEU A 250 20.96 -36.48 -0.38
CA LEU A 250 21.06 -36.16 -1.80
C LEU A 250 19.72 -35.70 -2.39
N CYS A 251 18.60 -36.18 -1.84
CA CYS A 251 17.25 -35.75 -2.25
C CYS A 251 16.91 -34.32 -1.80
N HIS A 252 17.74 -33.69 -0.96
CA HIS A 252 17.57 -32.29 -0.55
C HIS A 252 18.23 -31.31 -1.54
N PHE A 253 19.20 -31.77 -2.32
CA PHE A 253 19.90 -30.95 -3.29
C PHE A 253 19.14 -30.93 -4.61
N ASN A 254 19.30 -29.83 -5.37
CA ASN A 254 18.59 -29.52 -6.62
C ASN A 254 17.16 -29.01 -6.44
N ARG A 255 16.55 -28.61 -7.55
CA ARG A 255 15.14 -28.18 -7.63
C ARG A 255 14.21 -29.29 -7.10
N PRO A 256 13.19 -28.97 -6.29
CA PRO A 256 12.28 -29.96 -5.71
C PRO A 256 11.62 -30.79 -6.81
N SER A 257 11.92 -32.09 -6.86
CA SER A 257 11.22 -33.06 -7.70
C SER A 257 10.10 -33.72 -6.90
N HIS A 258 9.01 -34.11 -7.56
CA HIS A 258 7.86 -34.73 -6.89
C HIS A 258 8.27 -36.01 -6.14
N ILE A 259 9.09 -36.84 -6.77
CA ILE A 259 9.62 -38.08 -6.19
C ILE A 259 10.56 -37.78 -5.02
N GLY A 260 11.45 -36.79 -5.18
CA GLY A 260 12.36 -36.36 -4.11
C GLY A 260 11.63 -35.82 -2.89
N CYS A 261 10.55 -35.06 -3.09
CA CYS A 261 9.71 -34.52 -2.01
C CYS A 261 9.04 -35.63 -1.20
N LEU A 262 8.48 -36.64 -1.88
CA LEU A 262 7.81 -37.77 -1.22
C LEU A 262 8.78 -38.68 -0.46
N LEU A 263 9.96 -38.94 -1.02
CA LEU A 263 10.93 -39.87 -0.43
C LEU A 263 11.82 -39.23 0.65
N LYS A 264 12.07 -37.92 0.55
CA LYS A 264 12.97 -37.16 1.44
C LYS A 264 12.72 -37.40 2.92
N GLN A 265 11.50 -37.13 3.36
CA GLN A 265 11.14 -37.11 4.78
C GLN A 265 11.04 -38.53 5.38
N PRO A 266 10.38 -39.52 4.75
CA PRO A 266 10.31 -40.86 5.31
C PRO A 266 11.65 -41.59 5.30
N LEU A 267 12.47 -41.48 4.23
CA LEU A 267 13.76 -42.17 4.16
C LEU A 267 14.69 -41.72 5.29
N PHE A 268 14.80 -40.41 5.52
CA PHE A 268 15.65 -39.88 6.59
C PHE A 268 15.19 -40.34 7.97
N ILE A 269 13.88 -40.25 8.26
CA ILE A 269 13.32 -40.62 9.57
C ILE A 269 13.50 -42.11 9.85
N ILE A 270 13.17 -42.98 8.89
CA ILE A 270 13.29 -44.43 9.06
C ILE A 270 14.74 -44.83 9.29
N SER A 271 15.66 -44.36 8.45
CA SER A 271 17.09 -44.69 8.58
C SER A 271 17.68 -44.19 9.90
N PHE A 272 17.37 -42.95 10.31
CA PHE A 272 17.86 -42.39 11.56
C PHE A 272 17.29 -43.15 12.78
N THR A 273 16.01 -43.53 12.75
CA THR A 273 15.37 -44.30 13.81
C THR A 273 15.99 -45.69 13.95
N VAL A 274 16.24 -46.38 12.84
CA VAL A 274 16.93 -47.69 12.85
C VAL A 274 18.33 -47.55 13.43
N CYS A 275 19.07 -46.50 13.05
CA CYS A 275 20.41 -46.25 13.60
C CYS A 275 20.36 -46.02 15.12
N LEU A 276 19.48 -45.16 15.61
CA LEU A 276 19.31 -44.91 17.05
C LEU A 276 18.87 -46.16 17.81
N ALA A 277 17.94 -46.94 17.28
CA ALA A 277 17.53 -48.22 17.86
C ALA A 277 18.70 -49.21 17.97
N CYS A 278 19.57 -49.28 16.97
CA CYS A 278 20.76 -50.13 17.04
C CYS A 278 21.75 -49.65 18.13
N VAL A 279 21.94 -48.33 18.28
CA VAL A 279 22.82 -47.74 19.30
C VAL A 279 22.26 -47.98 20.71
N THR A 280 20.95 -47.81 20.91
CA THR A 280 20.32 -48.03 22.22
C THR A 280 20.39 -49.48 22.65
N VAL A 281 20.07 -50.44 21.76
CA VAL A 281 20.21 -51.88 22.05
C VAL A 281 21.64 -52.22 22.47
N ARG A 282 22.64 -51.66 21.79
CA ARG A 282 24.04 -51.88 22.15
C ARG A 282 24.41 -51.27 23.50
N SER A 283 23.93 -50.07 23.76
CA SER A 283 24.14 -49.40 25.04
C SER A 283 23.56 -50.26 26.19
N PHE A 284 22.32 -50.75 26.05
CA PHE A 284 21.69 -51.62 27.06
C PHE A 284 22.43 -52.95 27.26
N GLN A 285 22.94 -53.58 26.19
CA GLN A 285 23.74 -54.80 26.32
C GLN A 285 25.02 -54.57 27.13
N VAL A 286 25.70 -53.43 26.92
CA VAL A 286 26.91 -53.06 27.67
C VAL A 286 26.57 -52.78 29.14
N TYR A 287 25.53 -51.98 29.42
CA TYR A 287 25.11 -51.70 30.79
C TYR A 287 24.65 -52.96 31.53
N GLY A 288 23.90 -53.85 30.88
CA GLY A 288 23.48 -55.12 31.47
C GLY A 288 24.64 -56.04 31.79
N ALA A 289 25.62 -56.17 30.88
CA ALA A 289 26.83 -56.96 31.13
C ALA A 289 27.65 -56.39 32.31
N LEU A 290 27.77 -55.06 32.40
CA LEU A 290 28.47 -54.39 33.49
C LEU A 290 27.76 -54.58 34.84
N PHE A 291 26.42 -54.47 34.86
CA PHE A 291 25.61 -54.69 36.07
C PHE A 291 25.72 -56.13 36.58
N ILE A 292 25.65 -57.13 35.69
CA ILE A 292 25.84 -58.55 36.05
C ILE A 292 27.26 -58.80 36.57
N SER A 293 28.28 -58.11 36.04
CA SER A 293 29.66 -58.28 36.49
C SER A 293 29.97 -57.64 37.86
N LEU A 294 29.07 -56.77 38.35
CA LEU A 294 29.18 -56.06 39.63
C LEU A 294 28.43 -56.77 40.78
N LEU A 295 27.59 -57.75 40.46
CA LEU A 295 26.82 -58.61 41.37
C LEU A 295 27.55 -59.95 41.59
#